data_AF-A0A517SXB8-F1
#
_entry.id   AF-A0A517SXB8-F1
#
_cell.length_a   1.000
_cell.length_b   1.000
_cell.length_c   1.000
_cell.angle_alpha   90.00
_cell.angle_beta   90.00
_cell.angle_gamma   90.00
#
_symmetry.space_group_name_H-M   'P 1'
#
loop_
_entity.id
_entity.type
_entity.pdbx_description
1 polymer ?
#
loop_
_entity_poly.entity_id
_entity_poly.type
_entity_poly.pdbx_seq_one_letter_code
_entity_poly.pdbx_strand_id
1 'polypeptide(L)'
;MTHWILNRKSNEAVQIDARNLTRRRLREQLESGAGQIMLHADGAPVLLDELFDVQLQPSAVDRIEVHGHLQGVDALASYHDQGEFLIHGDTGNHVAAGLQGGRVVVHGSVGDSLGGPAPGAKAGMVGGVIQVDGSAGDYCGHRMRRGLIQVNQNVGRNLAASMIAGTLLVQGELDGPSIAVGMRRGTIVLTRPLEALNQPSLAQHLAARLSTAVSFDAGFLNLMEFTVERAPIERLIRSPLRRWRADRSVGGLGEVIFPANDPV
;
A
#
# COMPACT_ATOMS: atom_id res chain seq x y z
N MET A 1 9.35 24.48 3.59
CA MET A 1 8.48 23.34 3.26
C MET A 1 7.12 23.87 2.84
N THR A 2 6.37 23.12 2.06
CA THR A 2 5.17 23.62 1.37
C THR A 2 4.04 22.62 1.44
N HIS A 3 2.81 23.10 1.59
CA HIS A 3 1.60 22.31 1.45
C HIS A 3 0.94 22.63 0.11
N TRP A 4 0.87 21.63 -0.78
CA TRP A 4 0.12 21.69 -2.02
C TRP A 4 -1.24 21.04 -1.81
N ILE A 5 -2.31 21.78 -2.10
CA ILE A 5 -3.68 21.28 -2.08
C ILE A 5 -4.18 21.24 -3.51
N LEU A 6 -4.53 20.06 -4.00
CA LEU A 6 -4.97 19.81 -5.35
C LEU A 6 -6.43 19.37 -5.35
N ASN A 7 -7.31 20.17 -5.94
CA ASN A 7 -8.72 19.86 -6.07
C ASN A 7 -9.04 19.48 -7.51
N ARG A 8 -9.53 18.26 -7.75
CA ARG A 8 -9.93 17.84 -9.10
C ARG A 8 -11.06 18.74 -9.62
N LYS A 9 -10.87 19.33 -10.81
CA LYS A 9 -11.80 20.32 -11.39
C LYS A 9 -13.09 19.71 -11.95
N SER A 10 -12.98 18.55 -12.58
CA SER A 10 -14.09 17.85 -13.24
C SER A 10 -14.30 16.47 -12.65
N ASN A 11 -15.57 16.05 -12.52
CA ASN A 11 -15.96 14.69 -12.13
C ASN A 11 -16.20 13.76 -13.33
N GLU A 12 -15.87 14.20 -14.55
CA GLU A 12 -15.99 13.37 -15.74
C GLU A 12 -15.16 12.09 -15.62
N ALA A 13 -15.72 10.97 -16.08
CA ALA A 13 -15.08 9.66 -16.03
C ALA A 13 -13.97 9.56 -17.08
N VAL A 14 -12.77 10.00 -16.71
CA VAL A 14 -11.53 9.97 -17.49
C VAL A 14 -10.48 9.20 -16.70
N GLN A 15 -9.67 8.38 -17.37
CA GLN A 15 -8.55 7.70 -16.74
C GLN A 15 -7.33 8.63 -16.69
N ILE A 16 -6.90 8.99 -15.49
CA ILE A 16 -5.79 9.91 -15.27
C ILE A 16 -4.60 9.13 -14.74
N ASP A 17 -3.46 9.23 -15.41
CA ASP A 17 -2.19 8.72 -14.90
C ASP A 17 -1.42 9.85 -14.20
N ALA A 18 -1.43 9.82 -12.87
CA ALA A 18 -0.83 10.83 -12.02
C ALA A 18 0.62 10.50 -11.60
N ARG A 19 1.33 9.57 -12.26
CA ARG A 19 2.69 9.15 -11.86
C ARG A 19 3.72 10.28 -11.80
N ASN A 20 3.47 11.36 -12.54
CA ASN A 20 4.33 12.55 -12.59
C ASN A 20 3.97 13.60 -11.53
N LEU A 21 2.87 13.44 -10.79
CA LEU A 21 2.53 14.27 -9.64
C LEU A 21 3.40 13.86 -8.45
N THR A 22 4.64 14.34 -8.43
CA THR A 22 5.63 14.02 -7.39
C THR A 22 6.04 15.26 -6.64
N ARG A 23 6.40 15.10 -5.37
CA ARG A 23 6.93 16.17 -4.52
C ARG A 23 8.14 16.86 -5.14
N ARG A 24 9.06 16.11 -5.76
CA ARG A 24 10.24 16.70 -6.43
C ARG A 24 9.84 17.62 -7.57
N ARG A 25 8.94 17.20 -8.45
CA ARG A 25 8.47 18.03 -9.56
C ARG A 25 7.71 19.27 -9.08
N LEU A 26 6.88 19.13 -8.04
CA LEU A 26 6.20 20.27 -7.42
C LEU A 26 7.18 21.27 -6.79
N ARG A 27 8.26 20.79 -6.13
CA ARG A 27 9.35 21.64 -5.63
C ARG A 27 10.12 22.32 -6.75
N GLU A 28 10.52 21.58 -7.77
CA GLU A 28 11.25 22.09 -8.94
C GLU A 28 10.45 23.19 -9.65
N GLN A 29 9.14 22.98 -9.86
CA GLN A 29 8.26 23.98 -10.46
C GLN A 29 8.14 25.23 -9.57
N LEU A 30 8.00 25.06 -8.25
CA LEU A 30 7.91 26.18 -7.31
C LEU A 30 9.20 27.01 -7.24
N GLU A 31 10.37 26.36 -7.26
CA GLU A 31 11.67 27.00 -7.10
C GLU A 31 12.17 27.67 -8.39
N SER A 32 11.96 27.01 -9.54
CA SER A 32 12.48 27.49 -10.83
C SER A 32 11.46 28.30 -11.64
N GLY A 33 10.16 28.14 -11.35
CA GLY A 33 9.09 28.62 -12.23
C GLY A 33 9.09 27.99 -13.63
N ALA A 34 10.02 27.06 -13.90
CA ALA A 34 10.24 26.44 -15.19
C ALA A 34 9.68 25.02 -15.20
N GLY A 35 9.01 24.66 -16.30
CA GLY A 35 8.42 23.34 -16.50
C GLY A 35 6.99 23.27 -15.96
N GLN A 36 6.08 22.88 -16.84
CA GLN A 36 4.73 22.49 -16.43
C GLN A 36 4.73 21.00 -16.08
N ILE A 37 3.98 20.63 -15.03
CA ILE A 37 3.81 19.21 -14.68
C ILE A 37 2.81 18.60 -15.64
N MET A 38 3.30 17.72 -16.52
CA MET A 38 2.46 16.93 -17.44
C MET A 38 2.00 15.65 -16.76
N LEU A 39 0.69 15.44 -16.73
CA LEU A 39 0.04 14.15 -16.46
C LEU A 39 -0.44 13.54 -17.78
N HIS A 40 -1.16 12.42 -17.72
CA HIS A 40 -1.91 11.91 -18.87
C HIS A 40 -3.38 11.70 -18.51
N ALA A 41 -4.27 11.97 -19.46
CA ALA A 41 -5.69 11.71 -19.39
C ALA A 41 -6.09 10.93 -20.65
N ASP A 42 -6.65 9.73 -20.48
CA ASP A 42 -6.97 8.78 -21.56
C ASP A 42 -5.82 8.58 -22.57
N GLY A 43 -4.58 8.58 -22.04
CA GLY A 43 -3.35 8.41 -22.82
C GLY A 43 -2.81 9.68 -23.49
N ALA A 44 -3.56 10.79 -23.50
CA ALA A 44 -3.08 12.07 -24.00
C ALA A 44 -2.36 12.86 -22.90
N PRO A 45 -1.26 13.57 -23.20
CA PRO A 45 -0.58 14.41 -22.23
C PRO A 45 -1.42 15.65 -21.91
N VAL A 46 -1.63 15.95 -20.62
CA VAL A 46 -2.45 17.07 -20.13
C VAL A 46 -1.72 17.77 -18.99
N LEU A 47 -1.84 19.09 -18.91
CA LEU A 47 -1.24 19.86 -17.82
C LEU A 47 -1.91 19.59 -16.47
N LEU A 48 -1.13 19.63 -15.40
CA LEU A 48 -1.63 19.45 -14.03
C LEU A 48 -2.75 20.45 -13.71
N ASP A 49 -2.57 21.72 -14.09
CA ASP A 49 -3.51 22.81 -13.83
C ASP A 49 -4.77 22.76 -14.70
N GLU A 50 -4.79 21.98 -15.79
CA GLU A 50 -6.02 21.69 -16.53
C GLU A 50 -6.91 20.71 -15.76
N LEU A 51 -6.32 19.77 -15.01
CA LEU A 51 -7.04 18.72 -14.27
C LEU A 51 -7.35 19.10 -12.81
N PHE A 52 -6.46 19.87 -12.17
CA PHE A 52 -6.53 20.22 -10.76
C PHE A 52 -6.41 21.73 -10.54
N ASP A 53 -7.21 22.26 -9.62
CA ASP A 53 -6.93 23.55 -9.00
C ASP A 53 -5.85 23.36 -7.93
N VAL A 54 -4.75 24.10 -8.02
CA VAL A 54 -3.56 23.91 -7.17
C VAL A 54 -3.37 25.12 -6.29
N GLN A 55 -3.44 24.90 -4.97
CA GLN A 55 -3.28 25.93 -3.96
C GLN A 55 -2.04 25.63 -3.09
N LEU A 56 -1.37 26.69 -2.64
CA LEU A 56 -0.16 26.60 -1.83
C LEU A 56 -0.38 27.21 -0.45
N GLN A 57 0.08 26.50 0.58
CA GLN A 57 0.09 26.99 1.96
C GLN A 57 1.46 26.74 2.62
N PRO A 58 1.86 27.58 3.59
CA PRO A 58 3.02 27.29 4.43
C PRO A 58 2.79 26.02 5.26
N SER A 59 3.83 25.19 5.40
CA SER A 59 3.78 23.99 6.24
C SER A 59 5.16 23.70 6.86
N ALA A 60 5.16 22.97 7.97
CA ALA A 60 6.39 22.50 8.62
C ALA A 60 7.07 21.36 7.85
N VAL A 61 6.29 20.60 7.08
CA VAL A 61 6.75 19.49 6.22
C VAL A 61 6.19 19.66 4.81
N ASP A 62 6.87 19.11 3.81
CA ASP A 62 6.29 19.06 2.48
C ASP A 62 5.08 18.11 2.50
N ARG A 63 3.91 18.65 2.16
CA ARG A 63 2.64 17.93 2.21
C ARG A 63 1.90 18.12 0.89
N ILE A 64 1.45 17.03 0.29
CA ILE A 64 0.61 17.04 -0.90
C ILE A 64 -0.75 16.47 -0.49
N GLU A 65 -1.83 17.18 -0.77
CA GLU A 65 -3.19 16.77 -0.45
C GLU A 65 -4.02 16.81 -1.73
N VAL A 66 -4.73 15.72 -2.02
CA VAL A 66 -5.52 15.58 -3.25
C VAL A 66 -6.97 15.30 -2.88
N HIS A 67 -7.89 16.10 -3.42
CA HIS A 67 -9.33 16.04 -3.18
C HIS A 67 -10.14 15.95 -4.47
N GLY A 68 -11.41 15.60 -4.31
CA GLY A 68 -12.41 15.53 -5.37
C GLY A 68 -12.83 14.09 -5.66
N HIS A 69 -13.43 13.86 -6.83
CA HIS A 69 -13.69 12.50 -7.30
C HIS A 69 -12.38 11.87 -7.78
N LEU A 70 -11.76 10.95 -7.05
CA LEU A 70 -10.42 10.42 -7.43
C LEU A 70 -10.46 9.03 -8.05
N GLN A 71 -11.66 8.47 -8.26
CA GLN A 71 -11.83 7.22 -8.97
C GLN A 71 -11.36 7.38 -10.43
N GLY A 72 -10.55 6.42 -10.89
CA GLY A 72 -9.87 6.49 -12.20
C GLY A 72 -8.61 7.38 -12.23
N VAL A 73 -8.19 7.94 -11.09
CA VAL A 73 -6.88 8.58 -10.97
C VAL A 73 -5.87 7.55 -10.47
N ASP A 74 -5.08 7.03 -11.39
CA ASP A 74 -4.05 6.03 -11.12
C ASP A 74 -2.72 6.67 -10.72
N ALA A 75 -1.88 5.88 -10.05
CA ALA A 75 -0.48 6.17 -9.79
C ALA A 75 -0.20 7.42 -8.91
N LEU A 76 -1.18 7.90 -8.15
CA LEU A 76 -0.96 8.91 -7.11
C LEU A 76 0.13 8.46 -6.12
N ALA A 77 0.91 9.42 -5.62
CA ALA A 77 2.06 9.19 -4.74
C ALA A 77 3.18 8.30 -5.32
N SER A 78 3.19 8.04 -6.63
CA SER A 78 4.29 7.32 -7.28
C SER A 78 5.62 8.01 -7.00
N TYR A 79 6.64 7.21 -6.63
CA TYR A 79 7.98 7.70 -6.31
C TYR A 79 8.06 8.79 -5.25
N HIS A 80 7.04 8.93 -4.38
CA HIS A 80 7.12 9.86 -3.25
C HIS A 80 8.33 9.53 -2.36
N ASP A 81 9.07 10.55 -1.93
CA ASP A 81 10.40 10.38 -1.36
C ASP A 81 10.53 10.85 0.09
N GLN A 82 9.77 11.87 0.48
CA GLN A 82 9.70 12.36 1.86
C GLN A 82 8.49 13.27 2.07
N GLY A 83 8.19 13.59 3.33
CA GLY A 83 7.01 14.37 3.69
C GLY A 83 5.74 13.52 3.61
N GLU A 84 4.61 14.17 3.38
CA GLU A 84 3.28 13.55 3.45
C GLU A 84 2.52 13.65 2.13
N PHE A 85 1.79 12.60 1.78
CA PHE A 85 0.87 12.57 0.65
C PHE A 85 -0.49 12.07 1.15
N LEU A 86 -1.51 12.92 1.11
CA LEU A 86 -2.86 12.62 1.58
C LEU A 86 -3.82 12.57 0.39
N ILE A 87 -4.61 11.50 0.33
CA ILE A 87 -5.58 11.24 -0.74
C ILE A 87 -6.96 11.14 -0.08
N HIS A 88 -7.84 12.10 -0.40
CA HIS A 88 -9.18 12.20 0.19
C HIS A 88 -10.23 11.59 -0.73
N GLY A 89 -10.44 10.29 -0.60
CA GLY A 89 -11.47 9.53 -1.31
C GLY A 89 -10.92 8.24 -1.94
N ASP A 90 -11.80 7.52 -2.62
CA ASP A 90 -11.43 6.33 -3.39
C ASP A 90 -10.59 6.71 -4.61
N THR A 91 -9.58 5.92 -4.93
CA THR A 91 -8.65 6.19 -6.03
C THR A 91 -8.28 4.94 -6.83
N GLY A 92 -7.53 5.12 -7.90
CA GLY A 92 -7.23 4.09 -8.88
C GLY A 92 -6.08 3.15 -8.49
N ASN A 93 -5.48 2.57 -9.51
CA ASN A 93 -4.43 1.56 -9.42
C ASN A 93 -3.06 2.19 -9.15
N HIS A 94 -2.07 1.37 -8.81
CA HIS A 94 -0.66 1.73 -8.71
C HIS A 94 -0.34 2.88 -7.74
N VAL A 95 -1.21 3.14 -6.77
CA VAL A 95 -0.95 4.13 -5.72
C VAL A 95 0.37 3.80 -5.01
N ALA A 96 1.19 4.83 -4.81
CA ALA A 96 2.50 4.73 -4.18
C ALA A 96 3.46 3.74 -4.88
N ALA A 97 3.30 3.53 -6.19
CA ALA A 97 4.23 2.72 -6.97
C ALA A 97 5.66 3.26 -6.85
N GLY A 98 6.59 2.39 -6.46
CA GLY A 98 7.99 2.79 -6.27
C GLY A 98 8.23 3.81 -5.14
N LEU A 99 7.32 3.92 -4.15
CA LEU A 99 7.49 4.77 -2.96
C LEU A 99 8.89 4.58 -2.33
N GLN A 100 9.60 5.68 -2.10
CA GLN A 100 10.98 5.69 -1.60
C GLN A 100 11.06 6.07 -0.12
N GLY A 101 10.16 6.94 0.34
CA GLY A 101 10.12 7.44 1.70
C GLY A 101 8.91 8.34 1.96
N GLY A 102 8.81 8.89 3.17
CA GLY A 102 7.64 9.67 3.60
C GLY A 102 6.44 8.80 4.00
N ARG A 103 5.29 9.46 4.18
CA ARG A 103 4.02 8.85 4.59
C ARG A 103 2.95 9.14 3.54
N VAL A 104 2.25 8.09 3.12
CA VAL A 104 1.07 8.17 2.24
C VAL A 104 -0.15 7.72 3.04
N VAL A 105 -1.21 8.53 3.04
CA VAL A 105 -2.50 8.21 3.69
C VAL A 105 -3.61 8.31 2.66
N VAL A 106 -4.43 7.28 2.57
CA VAL A 106 -5.61 7.22 1.71
C VAL A 106 -6.86 7.08 2.58
N HIS A 107 -7.71 8.10 2.57
CA HIS A 107 -8.96 8.15 3.33
C HIS A 107 -10.13 7.46 2.60
N GLY A 108 -9.81 6.44 1.82
CA GLY A 108 -10.72 5.67 0.96
C GLY A 108 -10.08 4.36 0.53
N SER A 109 -10.61 3.76 -0.52
CA SER A 109 -10.09 2.53 -1.11
C SER A 109 -9.16 2.82 -2.29
N VAL A 110 -8.25 1.89 -2.56
CA VAL A 110 -7.33 1.93 -3.70
C VAL A 110 -7.58 0.73 -4.61
N GLY A 111 -7.27 0.89 -5.90
CA GLY A 111 -7.28 -0.20 -6.86
C GLY A 111 -6.11 -1.16 -6.69
N ASP A 112 -5.72 -1.78 -7.80
CA ASP A 112 -4.70 -2.83 -7.82
C ASP A 112 -3.28 -2.27 -7.63
N SER A 113 -2.36 -3.14 -7.25
CA SER A 113 -0.91 -2.89 -7.20
C SER A 113 -0.48 -1.75 -6.27
N LEU A 114 -1.17 -1.57 -5.14
CA LEU A 114 -0.75 -0.65 -4.07
C LEU A 114 0.70 -0.92 -3.64
N GLY A 115 1.56 0.10 -3.69
CA GLY A 115 2.98 -0.02 -3.33
C GLY A 115 3.77 -0.96 -4.26
N GLY A 116 3.20 -1.32 -5.42
CA GLY A 116 3.79 -2.21 -6.41
C GLY A 116 4.91 -1.54 -7.23
N PRO A 117 5.49 -2.26 -8.21
CA PRO A 117 6.49 -1.70 -9.10
C PRO A 117 5.86 -0.67 -10.02
N ALA A 118 6.53 0.46 -10.18
CA ALA A 118 6.26 1.34 -11.30
C ALA A 118 6.71 0.66 -12.62
N PRO A 119 6.20 1.09 -13.79
CA PRO A 119 6.56 0.49 -15.08
C PRO A 119 8.08 0.44 -15.31
N GLY A 120 8.58 -0.76 -15.63
CA GLY A 120 10.02 -1.02 -15.83
C GLY A 120 10.84 -1.19 -14.55
N ALA A 121 10.28 -0.96 -13.37
CA ALA A 121 10.99 -1.11 -12.10
C ALA A 121 11.13 -2.58 -11.68
N LYS A 122 12.27 -2.92 -11.07
CA LYS A 122 12.54 -4.27 -10.54
C LYS A 122 12.01 -4.49 -9.12
N ALA A 123 11.57 -3.45 -8.43
CA ALA A 123 11.02 -3.51 -7.09
C ALA A 123 9.77 -2.63 -7.01
N GLY A 124 8.88 -2.97 -6.07
CA GLY A 124 7.78 -2.09 -5.66
C GLY A 124 8.30 -0.95 -4.79
N MET A 125 7.58 -0.64 -3.72
CA MET A 125 8.07 0.34 -2.75
C MET A 125 9.38 -0.14 -2.07
N VAL A 126 10.27 0.83 -1.84
CA VAL A 126 11.63 0.65 -1.29
C VAL A 126 11.86 1.44 0.01
N GLY A 127 10.81 2.06 0.56
CA GLY A 127 10.78 2.72 1.85
C GLY A 127 9.45 3.43 2.08
N GLY A 128 9.33 4.13 3.21
CA GLY A 128 8.12 4.87 3.58
C GLY A 128 7.01 4.01 4.19
N VAL A 129 5.88 4.67 4.45
CA VAL A 129 4.71 4.12 5.11
C VAL A 129 3.48 4.43 4.28
N ILE A 130 2.63 3.44 4.06
CA ILE A 130 1.31 3.60 3.42
C ILE A 130 0.24 3.18 4.42
N GLN A 131 -0.77 4.02 4.63
CA GLN A 131 -2.00 3.68 5.33
C GLN A 131 -3.19 3.86 4.37
N VAL A 132 -4.06 2.86 4.31
CA VAL A 132 -5.31 2.89 3.56
C VAL A 132 -6.46 2.59 4.51
N ASP A 133 -7.37 3.55 4.67
CA ASP A 133 -8.53 3.42 5.56
C ASP A 133 -9.61 2.49 4.97
N GLY A 134 -9.64 2.37 3.64
CA GLY A 134 -10.51 1.46 2.88
C GLY A 134 -9.86 0.12 2.52
N SER A 135 -10.29 -0.42 1.37
CA SER A 135 -9.79 -1.67 0.81
C SER A 135 -8.67 -1.43 -0.22
N ALA A 136 -7.89 -2.46 -0.52
CA ALA A 136 -6.93 -2.44 -1.63
C ALA A 136 -7.22 -3.58 -2.62
N GLY A 137 -6.97 -3.36 -3.91
CA GLY A 137 -7.17 -4.37 -4.95
C GLY A 137 -6.13 -5.49 -4.94
N ASP A 138 -6.02 -6.15 -6.09
CA ASP A 138 -5.08 -7.25 -6.31
C ASP A 138 -3.63 -6.75 -6.24
N TYR A 139 -2.68 -7.65 -5.98
CA TYR A 139 -1.23 -7.35 -5.99
C TYR A 139 -0.79 -6.25 -5.01
N CYS A 140 -1.54 -6.02 -3.93
CA CYS A 140 -1.10 -5.18 -2.82
C CYS A 140 0.28 -5.62 -2.31
N GLY A 141 1.26 -4.71 -2.29
CA GLY A 141 2.63 -4.98 -1.86
C GLY A 141 3.45 -5.84 -2.83
N HIS A 142 3.05 -5.96 -4.10
CA HIS A 142 3.79 -6.72 -5.11
C HIS A 142 5.25 -6.25 -5.22
N ARG A 143 6.20 -7.19 -5.03
CA ARG A 143 7.66 -6.94 -5.02
C ARG A 143 8.13 -5.82 -4.07
N MET A 144 7.36 -5.52 -3.03
CA MET A 144 7.78 -4.62 -1.96
C MET A 144 9.14 -5.06 -1.39
N ARG A 145 10.06 -4.12 -1.16
CA ARG A 145 11.41 -4.39 -0.65
C ARG A 145 11.65 -3.86 0.75
N ARG A 146 10.96 -2.80 1.15
CA ARG A 146 11.08 -2.13 2.46
C ARG A 146 9.84 -1.30 2.71
N GLY A 147 9.74 -0.78 3.93
CA GLY A 147 8.65 0.08 4.38
C GLY A 147 7.52 -0.74 5.00
N LEU A 148 6.39 -0.07 5.18
CA LEU A 148 5.20 -0.64 5.78
C LEU A 148 3.96 -0.26 4.96
N ILE A 149 3.05 -1.21 4.78
CA ILE A 149 1.69 -0.97 4.26
C ILE A 149 0.69 -1.44 5.31
N GLN A 150 -0.27 -0.58 5.67
CA GLN A 150 -1.45 -0.92 6.47
C GLN A 150 -2.71 -0.74 5.62
N VAL A 151 -3.56 -1.76 5.56
CA VAL A 151 -4.89 -1.72 4.94
C VAL A 151 -5.94 -2.08 5.99
N ASN A 152 -6.88 -1.16 6.21
CA ASN A 152 -7.87 -1.26 7.29
C ASN A 152 -9.09 -2.12 6.94
N GLN A 153 -9.28 -2.42 5.66
CA GLN A 153 -10.34 -3.32 5.20
C GLN A 153 -9.76 -4.44 4.34
N ASN A 154 -10.47 -4.82 3.28
CA ASN A 154 -10.21 -6.02 2.51
C ASN A 154 -9.04 -5.81 1.54
N VAL A 155 -8.37 -6.90 1.20
CA VAL A 155 -7.35 -6.92 0.15
C VAL A 155 -7.69 -7.97 -0.89
N GLY A 156 -7.50 -7.63 -2.16
CA GLY A 156 -7.65 -8.54 -3.28
C GLY A 156 -6.63 -9.68 -3.30
N ARG A 157 -6.55 -10.36 -4.44
CA ARG A 157 -5.70 -11.52 -4.68
C ARG A 157 -4.24 -11.13 -4.75
N ASN A 158 -3.36 -12.12 -4.64
CA ASN A 158 -1.92 -11.93 -4.86
C ASN A 158 -1.25 -10.94 -3.87
N LEU A 159 -1.82 -10.80 -2.67
CA LEU A 159 -1.20 -10.04 -1.57
C LEU A 159 0.26 -10.46 -1.37
N ALA A 160 1.17 -9.48 -1.37
CA ALA A 160 2.61 -9.67 -1.20
C ALA A 160 3.25 -10.62 -2.23
N ALA A 161 2.68 -10.74 -3.43
CA ALA A 161 3.30 -11.50 -4.51
C ALA A 161 4.75 -11.03 -4.73
N SER A 162 5.67 -11.98 -4.86
CA SER A 162 7.11 -11.75 -5.08
C SER A 162 7.76 -10.76 -4.11
N MET A 163 7.20 -10.55 -2.91
CA MET A 163 7.71 -9.62 -1.91
C MET A 163 9.16 -9.94 -1.56
N ILE A 164 10.01 -8.92 -1.54
CA ILE A 164 11.46 -9.05 -1.30
C ILE A 164 11.78 -8.89 0.19
N ALA A 165 11.13 -7.92 0.85
CA ALA A 165 11.16 -7.62 2.29
C ALA A 165 10.19 -6.46 2.61
N GLY A 166 9.98 -6.16 3.90
CA GLY A 166 9.03 -5.14 4.37
C GLY A 166 7.95 -5.73 5.28
N THR A 167 6.97 -4.91 5.64
CA THR A 167 5.85 -5.32 6.50
C THR A 167 4.50 -4.91 5.91
N LEU A 168 3.54 -5.84 5.93
CA LEU A 168 2.14 -5.61 5.55
C LEU A 168 1.24 -5.92 6.74
N LEU A 169 0.31 -5.03 7.07
CA LEU A 169 -0.73 -5.23 8.08
C LEU A 169 -2.10 -5.13 7.40
N VAL A 170 -2.91 -6.19 7.47
CA VAL A 170 -4.25 -6.24 6.86
C VAL A 170 -5.29 -6.56 7.93
N GLN A 171 -6.30 -5.70 8.05
CA GLN A 171 -7.34 -5.85 9.07
C GLN A 171 -8.61 -6.55 8.58
N GLY A 172 -8.91 -6.48 7.28
CA GLY A 172 -10.09 -7.10 6.69
C GLY A 172 -9.84 -8.52 6.14
N GLU A 173 -10.68 -8.89 5.20
CA GLU A 173 -10.64 -10.19 4.51
C GLU A 173 -9.69 -10.17 3.32
N LEU A 174 -9.26 -11.37 2.90
CA LEU A 174 -8.43 -11.58 1.73
C LEU A 174 -9.23 -12.29 0.65
N ASP A 175 -9.14 -11.84 -0.60
CA ASP A 175 -9.71 -12.58 -1.73
C ASP A 175 -8.78 -13.74 -2.14
N GLY A 176 -9.22 -14.97 -1.85
CA GLY A 176 -8.58 -16.20 -2.29
C GLY A 176 -7.27 -16.56 -1.56
N PRO A 177 -6.61 -17.68 -1.96
CA PRO A 177 -5.48 -18.26 -1.23
C PRO A 177 -4.12 -17.70 -1.70
N SER A 178 -4.11 -16.76 -2.65
CA SER A 178 -2.90 -16.31 -3.34
C SER A 178 -2.06 -15.33 -2.52
N ILE A 179 -1.92 -15.57 -1.22
CA ILE A 179 -1.05 -14.78 -0.35
C ILE A 179 0.41 -15.21 -0.47
N ALA A 180 1.33 -14.24 -0.45
CA ALA A 180 2.77 -14.44 -0.36
C ALA A 180 3.38 -15.31 -1.47
N VAL A 181 2.75 -15.41 -2.65
CA VAL A 181 3.28 -16.23 -3.76
C VAL A 181 4.66 -15.73 -4.18
N GLY A 182 5.69 -16.56 -4.07
CA GLY A 182 7.06 -16.18 -4.42
C GLY A 182 7.70 -15.16 -3.45
N MET A 183 7.13 -14.95 -2.27
CA MET A 183 7.70 -14.10 -1.23
C MET A 183 9.07 -14.63 -0.76
N ARG A 184 10.09 -13.76 -0.83
CA ARG A 184 11.46 -14.06 -0.37
C ARG A 184 11.63 -13.82 1.11
N ARG A 185 11.32 -12.61 1.61
CA ARG A 185 11.39 -12.20 3.04
C ARG A 185 10.27 -11.19 3.33
N GLY A 186 10.16 -10.80 4.59
CA GLY A 186 9.20 -9.82 5.08
C GLY A 186 8.18 -10.46 6.01
N THR A 187 7.26 -9.64 6.49
CA THR A 187 6.23 -10.04 7.45
C THR A 187 4.87 -9.58 6.96
N ILE A 188 3.93 -10.51 6.84
CA ILE A 188 2.51 -10.18 6.66
C ILE A 188 1.82 -10.45 7.99
N VAL A 189 1.08 -9.47 8.48
CA VAL A 189 0.31 -9.54 9.72
C VAL A 189 -1.16 -9.41 9.35
N LEU A 190 -1.94 -10.43 9.66
CA LEU A 190 -3.39 -10.42 9.50
C LEU A 190 -4.01 -10.22 10.87
N THR A 191 -5.02 -9.35 10.98
CA THR A 191 -5.72 -9.18 12.27
C THR A 191 -6.91 -10.12 12.44
N ARG A 192 -7.21 -10.91 11.42
CA ARG A 192 -8.25 -11.92 11.40
C ARG A 192 -7.63 -13.28 11.10
N PRO A 193 -8.21 -14.37 11.60
CA PRO A 193 -7.84 -15.69 11.14
C PRO A 193 -8.16 -15.88 9.66
N LEU A 194 -7.39 -16.73 8.98
CA LEU A 194 -7.61 -17.05 7.57
C LEU A 194 -8.77 -18.04 7.41
N GLU A 195 -9.96 -17.51 7.15
CA GLU A 195 -11.15 -18.33 6.84
C GLU A 195 -10.94 -19.23 5.61
N ALA A 196 -10.03 -18.85 4.70
CA ALA A 196 -9.62 -19.69 3.56
C ALA A 196 -9.11 -21.08 3.98
N LEU A 197 -8.67 -21.27 5.24
CA LEU A 197 -8.32 -22.58 5.78
C LEU A 197 -9.53 -23.51 5.97
N ASN A 198 -10.74 -22.96 6.04
CA ASN A 198 -11.98 -23.74 6.18
C ASN A 198 -12.44 -24.33 4.84
N GLN A 199 -11.79 -23.97 3.72
CA GLN A 199 -12.07 -24.51 2.40
C GLN A 199 -10.95 -25.50 1.99
N PRO A 200 -11.24 -26.81 1.82
CA PRO A 200 -10.21 -27.84 1.62
C PRO A 200 -9.27 -27.60 0.43
N SER A 201 -9.79 -27.13 -0.71
CA SER A 201 -9.00 -26.84 -1.91
C SER A 201 -8.05 -25.66 -1.70
N LEU A 202 -8.49 -24.62 -0.99
CA LEU A 202 -7.67 -23.45 -0.66
C LEU A 202 -6.61 -23.81 0.39
N ALA A 203 -6.99 -24.60 1.41
CA ALA A 203 -6.06 -25.09 2.42
C ALA A 203 -4.94 -25.94 1.79
N GLN A 204 -5.25 -26.79 0.80
CA GLN A 204 -4.25 -27.56 0.07
C GLN A 204 -3.28 -26.67 -0.69
N HIS A 205 -3.78 -25.61 -1.34
CA HIS A 205 -2.94 -24.64 -2.06
C HIS A 205 -1.97 -23.92 -1.12
N LEU A 206 -2.44 -23.50 0.06
CA LEU A 206 -1.60 -22.87 1.08
C LEU A 206 -0.58 -23.87 1.65
N ALA A 207 -0.99 -25.10 1.98
CA ALA A 207 -0.13 -26.14 2.56
C ALA A 207 1.03 -26.56 1.63
N ALA A 208 0.85 -26.42 0.31
CA ALA A 208 1.92 -26.70 -0.66
C ALA A 208 3.08 -25.69 -0.59
N ARG A 209 2.82 -24.44 -0.15
CA ARG A 209 3.80 -23.34 -0.17
C ARG A 209 4.19 -22.83 1.22
N LEU A 210 3.30 -22.97 2.19
CA LEU A 210 3.49 -22.47 3.55
C LEU A 210 3.98 -23.59 4.48
N SER A 211 4.62 -23.23 5.59
CA SER A 211 4.92 -24.21 6.64
C SER A 211 3.66 -24.63 7.38
N THR A 212 3.76 -25.64 8.23
CA THR A 212 2.77 -25.83 9.30
C THR A 212 2.73 -24.59 10.20
N ALA A 213 1.54 -24.25 10.70
CA ALA A 213 1.38 -23.11 11.59
C ALA A 213 1.96 -23.47 12.95
N VAL A 214 2.81 -22.62 13.52
CA VAL A 214 3.33 -22.79 14.89
C VAL A 214 2.85 -21.66 15.78
N SER A 215 2.67 -21.92 17.07
CA SER A 215 2.48 -20.85 18.05
C SER A 215 3.69 -19.92 18.01
N PHE A 216 3.43 -18.62 18.11
CA PHE A 216 4.47 -17.62 17.94
C PHE A 216 4.23 -16.43 18.87
N ASP A 217 5.26 -16.02 19.58
CA ASP A 217 5.27 -14.77 20.33
C ASP A 217 5.81 -13.66 19.42
N ALA A 218 4.94 -12.73 19.04
CA ALA A 218 5.26 -11.63 18.13
C ALA A 218 5.65 -10.36 18.91
N GLY A 219 6.53 -10.47 19.91
CA GLY A 219 6.97 -9.33 20.73
C GLY A 219 7.50 -8.12 19.93
N PHE A 220 7.99 -8.33 18.71
CA PHE A 220 8.43 -7.23 17.82
C PHE A 220 7.28 -6.35 17.33
N LEU A 221 6.02 -6.79 17.39
CA LEU A 221 4.86 -5.95 17.08
C LEU A 221 4.78 -4.73 18.03
N ASN A 222 5.29 -4.85 19.26
CA ASN A 222 5.42 -3.70 20.17
C ASN A 222 6.36 -2.62 19.61
N LEU A 223 7.29 -2.96 18.71
CA LEU A 223 8.21 -2.01 18.10
C LEU A 223 7.58 -1.25 16.91
N MET A 224 6.43 -1.70 16.40
CA MET A 224 5.75 -1.05 15.26
C MET A 224 4.86 0.13 15.67
N GLU A 225 4.73 0.37 16.98
CA GLU A 225 3.80 1.29 17.63
C GLU A 225 3.82 2.74 17.09
N PHE A 226 4.93 3.18 16.49
CA PHE A 226 5.10 4.56 16.02
C PHE A 226 4.73 4.79 14.55
N THR A 227 4.33 3.76 13.81
CA THR A 227 4.29 3.80 12.33
C THR A 227 2.87 3.73 11.75
N VAL A 228 1.91 3.23 12.53
CA VAL A 228 0.59 2.77 12.08
C VAL A 228 -0.47 3.02 13.14
N GLU A 229 -1.75 2.83 12.82
CA GLU A 229 -2.79 2.86 13.84
C GLU A 229 -2.55 1.77 14.90
N ARG A 230 -2.74 2.16 16.16
CA ARG A 230 -2.27 1.39 17.32
C ARG A 230 -3.24 0.27 17.73
N ALA A 231 -4.54 0.55 17.66
CA ALA A 231 -5.59 -0.35 18.16
C ALA A 231 -5.55 -1.79 17.58
N PRO A 232 -5.25 -2.01 16.28
CA PRO A 232 -5.20 -3.36 15.72
C PRO A 232 -4.00 -4.16 16.25
N ILE A 233 -2.84 -3.50 16.41
CA ILE A 233 -1.63 -4.12 16.94
C ILE A 233 -1.78 -4.45 18.43
N GLU A 234 -2.34 -3.54 19.22
CA GLU A 234 -2.60 -3.77 20.65
C GLU A 234 -3.51 -4.99 20.88
N ARG A 235 -4.51 -5.19 20.00
CA ARG A 235 -5.38 -6.37 20.03
C ARG A 235 -4.58 -7.64 19.71
N LEU A 236 -3.76 -7.62 18.66
CA LEU A 236 -2.97 -8.78 18.24
C LEU A 236 -1.98 -9.26 19.30
N ILE A 237 -1.29 -8.33 19.96
CA ILE A 237 -0.28 -8.65 20.98
C ILE A 237 -0.89 -9.34 22.20
N ARG A 238 -2.19 -9.13 22.45
CA ARG A 238 -2.94 -9.76 23.54
C ARG A 238 -3.56 -11.10 23.16
N SER A 239 -3.51 -11.49 21.89
CA SER A 239 -4.11 -12.72 21.39
C SER A 239 -3.06 -13.81 21.20
N PRO A 240 -3.42 -15.10 21.33
CA PRO A 240 -2.58 -16.19 20.87
C PRO A 240 -2.33 -16.05 19.36
N LEU A 241 -1.07 -15.99 18.94
CA LEU A 241 -0.70 -15.85 17.54
C LEU A 241 -0.14 -17.15 16.97
N ARG A 242 -0.42 -17.36 15.69
CA ARG A 242 0.15 -18.40 14.86
C ARG A 242 1.03 -17.77 13.79
N ARG A 243 2.04 -18.52 13.36
CA ARG A 243 2.94 -18.13 12.28
C ARG A 243 3.11 -19.24 11.26
N TRP A 244 3.05 -18.85 9.99
CA TRP A 244 3.61 -19.61 8.88
C TRP A 244 4.90 -19.01 8.37
N ARG A 245 5.76 -19.87 7.82
CA ARG A 245 6.86 -19.47 6.95
C ARG A 245 6.42 -19.51 5.50
N ALA A 246 6.76 -18.48 4.75
CA ALA A 246 6.36 -18.25 3.36
C ALA A 246 7.53 -17.65 2.55
N ASP A 247 7.67 -17.89 1.25
CA ASP A 247 7.14 -19.01 0.49
C ASP A 247 8.23 -20.09 0.38
N ARG A 248 7.90 -21.33 0.76
CA ARG A 248 8.87 -22.44 0.78
C ARG A 248 9.41 -22.80 -0.60
N SER A 249 8.70 -22.46 -1.67
CA SER A 249 9.20 -22.63 -3.04
C SER A 249 10.40 -21.74 -3.38
N VAL A 250 10.62 -20.66 -2.61
CA VAL A 250 11.72 -19.71 -2.79
C VAL A 250 12.53 -19.49 -1.51
N GLY A 251 12.51 -20.46 -0.59
CA GLY A 251 13.36 -20.52 0.60
C GLY A 251 12.66 -20.31 1.95
N GLY A 252 11.40 -19.87 1.98
CA GLY A 252 10.59 -19.81 3.22
C GLY A 252 11.10 -18.82 4.26
N LEU A 253 11.77 -17.74 3.85
CA LEU A 253 12.33 -16.75 4.77
C LEU A 253 11.36 -15.62 5.17
N GLY A 254 10.24 -15.47 4.46
CA GLY A 254 9.12 -14.62 4.87
C GLY A 254 8.22 -15.29 5.88
N GLU A 255 7.28 -14.53 6.43
CA GLU A 255 6.32 -15.03 7.39
C GLU A 255 4.93 -14.39 7.25
N VAL A 256 3.92 -15.17 7.64
CA VAL A 256 2.55 -14.73 7.81
C VAL A 256 2.16 -14.98 9.27
N ILE A 257 1.76 -13.93 9.96
CA ILE A 257 1.35 -13.95 11.37
C ILE A 257 -0.14 -13.63 11.44
N PHE A 258 -0.88 -14.40 12.21
CA PHE A 258 -2.33 -14.27 12.33
C PHE A 258 -2.81 -14.78 13.70
N PRO A 259 -3.96 -14.33 14.22
CA PRO A 259 -4.56 -14.90 15.41
C PRO A 259 -4.80 -16.40 15.25
N ALA A 260 -4.59 -17.17 16.31
CA ALA A 260 -5.16 -18.50 16.36
C ALA A 260 -6.69 -18.40 16.19
N ASN A 261 -7.31 -19.33 15.44
CA ASN A 261 -8.74 -19.57 15.62
C ASN A 261 -8.95 -19.87 17.10
N ASP A 262 -9.93 -19.23 17.75
CA ASP A 262 -10.28 -19.57 19.13
C ASP A 262 -10.35 -21.10 19.26
N PRO A 263 -9.78 -21.70 20.31
CA PRO A 263 -10.27 -23.00 20.72
C PRO A 263 -11.71 -22.77 21.16
N VAL A 264 -12.66 -23.18 20.31
CA VAL A 264 -14.06 -23.35 20.73
C VAL A 264 -14.10 -24.23 21.97
#